data_AF-A0A7S1A6T6-F1
#
_entry.id   AF-A0A7S1A6T6-F1
#
_cell.length_a   1.000
_cell.length_b   1.000
_cell.length_c   1.000
_cell.angle_alpha   90.00
_cell.angle_beta   90.00
_cell.angle_gamma   90.00
#
_symmetry.space_group_name_H-M   'P 1'
#
loop_
_entity.id
_entity.type
_entity.pdbx_description
1 polymer ?
#
loop_
_entity_poly.entity_id
_entity_poly.type
_entity_poly.pdbx_seq_one_letter_code
_entity_poly.pdbx_strand_id
1 'polypeptide(L)'
;MQIVSAMRFLDGVVFAVFLLIVSGGGLCLFGEFYKMCVVTKAKDLGYFSTFIEKSFPFAKKRFEFSLTHIILFAILICILSMKHHPAQDVRKKEVEKKQQKQKKKEAKAEDDSD
;
A
#
# COMPACT_ATOMS: atom_id res chain seq x y z
N MET A 1 10.59 9.42 20.37
CA MET A 1 9.23 9.02 19.95
C MET A 1 8.45 10.27 19.63
N GLN A 2 8.18 10.51 18.35
CA GLN A 2 7.49 11.71 17.88
C GLN A 2 5.99 11.41 17.87
N ILE A 3 5.24 12.07 18.75
CA ILE A 3 3.77 12.03 18.82
C ILE A 3 3.24 12.33 17.42
N VAL A 4 2.50 11.38 16.85
CA VAL A 4 1.91 11.48 15.52
C VAL A 4 1.07 12.77 15.48
N SER A 5 1.43 13.73 14.63
CA SER A 5 0.60 14.93 14.48
C SER A 5 -0.80 14.49 14.03
N ALA A 6 -1.84 14.83 14.78
CA ALA A 6 -3.23 14.39 14.50
C ALA A 6 -3.67 14.66 13.05
N MET A 7 -3.13 15.70 12.42
CA MET A 7 -3.33 16.02 11.00
C MET A 7 -2.91 14.89 10.04
N ARG A 8 -1.84 14.15 10.36
CA ARG A 8 -1.38 12.99 9.56
C ARG A 8 -2.19 11.73 9.82
N PHE A 9 -2.88 11.65 10.96
CA PHE A 9 -3.80 10.54 11.24
C PHE A 9 -5.08 10.65 10.40
N LEU A 10 -5.66 11.85 10.31
CA LEU A 10 -6.83 12.11 9.47
C LEU A 10 -6.56 11.78 7.98
N ASP A 11 -5.39 12.18 7.47
CA ASP A 11 -4.94 11.87 6.10
C ASP A 11 -4.87 10.36 5.85
N GLY A 12 -4.34 9.59 6.82
CA GLY A 12 -4.33 8.13 6.77
C GLY A 12 -5.72 7.49 6.75
N VAL A 13 -6.69 8.03 7.51
CA VAL A 13 -8.08 7.52 7.52
C VAL A 13 -8.77 7.80 6.19
N VAL A 14 -8.64 9.02 5.64
CA VAL A 14 -9.20 9.37 4.33
C VAL A 14 -8.59 8.49 3.24
N PHE A 15 -7.28 8.30 3.27
CA PHE A 15 -6.59 7.40 2.36
C PHE A 15 -7.10 5.96 2.46
N ALA A 16 -7.31 5.43 3.67
CA ALA A 16 -7.84 4.07 3.89
C ALA A 16 -9.25 3.88 3.35
N VAL A 17 -10.15 4.87 3.52
CA VAL A 17 -11.51 4.82 2.97
C VAL A 17 -11.47 4.84 1.44
N PHE A 18 -10.62 5.68 0.85
CA PHE A 18 -10.45 5.73 -0.59
C PHE A 18 -9.88 4.40 -1.13
N LEU A 19 -8.91 3.83 -0.43
CA LEU A 19 -8.33 2.52 -0.73
C LEU A 19 -9.37 1.40 -0.70
N LEU A 20 -10.31 1.43 0.25
CA LEU A 20 -11.39 0.45 0.35
C LEU A 20 -12.32 0.48 -0.88
N ILE A 21 -12.61 1.68 -1.39
CA ILE A 21 -13.44 1.85 -2.59
C ILE A 21 -12.68 1.34 -3.82
N VAL A 22 -11.42 1.71 -3.97
CA VAL A 22 -10.56 1.26 -5.08
C VAL A 22 -10.32 -0.24 -5.02
N SER A 23 -10.09 -0.80 -3.84
CA SER A 23 -9.88 -2.25 -3.64
C SER A 23 -11.16 -3.04 -3.89
N GLY A 24 -12.31 -2.52 -3.44
CA GLY A 24 -13.62 -3.11 -3.72
C GLY A 24 -13.97 -3.09 -5.20
N GLY A 25 -13.75 -1.97 -5.88
CA GLY A 25 -13.93 -1.84 -7.32
C GLY A 25 -12.99 -2.75 -8.12
N GLY A 26 -11.71 -2.82 -7.72
CA GLY A 26 -10.71 -3.69 -8.34
C GLY A 26 -11.05 -5.18 -8.21
N LEU A 27 -11.46 -5.63 -7.02
CA LEU A 27 -11.90 -7.02 -6.83
C LEU A 27 -13.19 -7.34 -7.58
N CYS A 28 -14.11 -6.39 -7.67
CA CYS A 28 -15.35 -6.58 -8.42
C CYS A 28 -15.06 -6.80 -9.91
N LEU A 29 -14.22 -5.94 -10.51
CA LEU A 29 -13.75 -6.10 -11.90
C LEU A 29 -12.99 -7.41 -12.10
N PHE A 30 -12.10 -7.78 -11.15
CA PHE A 30 -11.36 -9.02 -11.23
C PHE A 30 -12.29 -10.25 -11.13
N GLY A 31 -13.32 -10.19 -10.30
CA GLY A 31 -14.33 -11.25 -10.17
C GLY A 31 -15.15 -11.44 -11.45
N GLU A 32 -15.60 -10.34 -12.06
CA GLU A 32 -16.31 -10.38 -13.36
C GLU A 32 -15.39 -10.84 -14.50
N PHE A 33 -14.13 -10.42 -14.50
CA PHE A 33 -13.13 -10.88 -15.47
C PHE A 33 -12.83 -12.38 -15.32
N TYR A 34 -12.65 -12.87 -14.09
CA TYR A 34 -12.46 -14.29 -13.82
C TYR A 34 -13.67 -15.11 -14.29
N LYS A 35 -14.89 -14.65 -13.99
CA LYS A 35 -16.13 -15.27 -14.46
C LYS A 35 -16.20 -15.28 -15.99
N MET A 36 -15.86 -14.17 -16.64
CA MET A 36 -15.84 -14.06 -18.11
C MET A 36 -14.83 -15.03 -18.75
N CYS A 37 -13.60 -15.10 -18.23
CA CYS A 37 -12.53 -15.95 -18.76
C CYS A 37 -12.76 -17.45 -18.51
N VAL A 38 -13.22 -17.83 -17.32
CA VAL A 38 -13.33 -19.24 -16.91
C VAL A 38 -14.71 -19.84 -17.22
N VAL A 39 -15.78 -19.05 -17.24
CA VAL A 39 -17.15 -19.56 -17.48
C VAL A 39 -17.61 -19.31 -18.91
N THR A 40 -17.42 -18.09 -19.44
CA THR A 40 -18.03 -17.69 -20.73
C THR A 40 -17.12 -17.93 -21.93
N LYS A 41 -15.80 -17.75 -21.78
CA LYS A 41 -14.79 -17.81 -22.86
C LYS A 41 -13.80 -18.98 -22.76
N ALA A 42 -14.04 -19.96 -21.88
CA ALA A 42 -13.14 -21.10 -21.69
C ALA A 42 -12.87 -21.91 -22.97
N LYS A 43 -13.83 -21.94 -23.91
CA LYS A 43 -13.65 -22.60 -25.21
C LYS A 43 -12.77 -21.83 -26.21
N ASP A 44 -12.70 -20.50 -26.11
CA ASP A 44 -11.86 -19.64 -26.97
C ASP A 44 -10.44 -19.46 -26.39
N LEU A 45 -10.30 -19.49 -25.06
CA LEU A 45 -9.05 -19.17 -24.35
C LEU A 45 -8.24 -20.40 -23.90
N GLY A 46 -8.78 -21.62 -24.03
CA GLY A 46 -8.09 -22.92 -23.92
C GLY A 46 -6.99 -23.04 -22.86
N TYR A 47 -5.74 -22.73 -23.25
CA TYR A 47 -4.57 -22.79 -22.37
C TYR A 47 -4.59 -21.73 -21.26
N PHE A 48 -5.09 -20.53 -21.54
CA PHE A 48 -5.13 -19.43 -20.58
C PHE A 48 -6.19 -19.67 -19.48
N SER A 49 -7.34 -20.25 -19.84
CA SER A 49 -8.34 -20.69 -18.86
C SER A 49 -7.82 -21.82 -17.98
N THR A 50 -7.05 -22.75 -18.54
CA THR A 50 -6.46 -23.87 -17.78
C THR A 50 -5.38 -23.36 -16.81
N PHE A 51 -4.58 -22.38 -17.22
CA PHE A 51 -3.60 -21.74 -16.37
C PHE A 51 -4.27 -20.98 -15.21
N ILE A 52 -5.29 -20.17 -15.49
CA ILE A 52 -6.02 -19.43 -14.45
C ILE A 52 -6.76 -20.36 -13.49
N GLU A 53 -7.36 -21.45 -13.98
CA GLU A 53 -8.03 -22.46 -13.13
C GLU A 53 -7.03 -23.21 -12.24
N LYS A 54 -5.79 -23.42 -12.72
CA LYS A 54 -4.71 -24.05 -11.95
C LYS A 54 -4.02 -23.10 -10.96
N SER A 55 -3.87 -21.83 -11.31
CA SER A 55 -3.28 -20.80 -10.44
C SER A 55 -4.24 -20.35 -9.34
N PHE A 56 -5.55 -20.33 -9.62
CA PHE A 56 -6.58 -19.93 -8.67
C PHE A 56 -7.70 -20.97 -8.62
N PRO A 57 -7.50 -22.10 -7.91
CA PRO A 57 -8.53 -23.12 -7.73
C PRO A 57 -9.60 -22.63 -6.75
N PHE A 58 -10.45 -21.69 -7.19
CA PHE A 58 -11.58 -21.23 -6.39
C PHE A 58 -12.65 -22.33 -6.30
N ALA A 59 -13.07 -22.66 -5.07
CA ALA A 59 -14.10 -23.66 -4.83
C ALA A 59 -15.36 -23.33 -5.65
N LYS A 60 -15.82 -24.28 -6.46
CA LYS A 60 -16.99 -24.16 -7.36
C LYS A 60 -16.88 -23.12 -8.49
N LYS A 61 -15.67 -22.67 -8.87
CA LYS A 61 -15.46 -21.62 -9.91
C LYS A 61 -16.18 -20.30 -9.60
N ARG A 62 -16.55 -20.08 -8.33
CA ARG A 62 -17.20 -18.86 -7.88
C ARG A 62 -16.19 -18.01 -7.14
N PHE A 63 -16.04 -16.77 -7.59
CA PHE A 63 -15.29 -15.77 -6.88
C PHE A 63 -16.14 -15.27 -5.70
N GLU A 64 -15.74 -15.57 -4.47
CA GLU A 64 -16.44 -15.11 -3.28
C GLU A 64 -16.06 -13.66 -2.97
N PHE A 65 -16.89 -12.72 -3.42
CA PHE A 65 -16.75 -11.32 -3.08
C PHE A 65 -17.33 -11.06 -1.68
N SER A 66 -16.44 -10.89 -0.69
CA SER A 66 -16.82 -10.59 0.70
C SER A 66 -15.95 -9.46 1.23
N LEU A 67 -16.43 -8.75 2.25
CA LEU A 67 -15.74 -7.63 2.87
C LEU A 67 -14.31 -8.01 3.31
N THR A 68 -14.13 -9.24 3.80
CA THR A 68 -12.82 -9.77 4.19
C THR A 68 -11.83 -9.80 3.03
N HIS A 69 -12.26 -10.17 1.82
CA HIS A 69 -11.40 -10.17 0.62
C HIS A 69 -11.03 -8.75 0.17
N ILE A 70 -11.98 -7.81 0.29
CA ILE A 70 -11.76 -6.39 -0.01
C ILE A 70 -10.71 -5.79 0.94
N ILE A 71 -10.80 -6.13 2.24
CA ILE A 71 -9.86 -5.68 3.26
C ILE A 71 -8.48 -6.34 3.06
N LEU A 72 -8.42 -7.66 2.81
CA LEU A 72 -7.17 -8.37 2.51
C LEU A 72 -6.46 -7.77 1.29
N PHE A 73 -7.21 -7.45 0.24
CA PHE A 73 -6.65 -6.81 -0.95
C PHE A 73 -6.19 -5.38 -0.68
N ALA A 74 -6.94 -4.60 0.11
CA ALA A 74 -6.52 -3.27 0.54
C ALA A 74 -5.21 -3.32 1.33
N ILE A 75 -5.06 -4.30 2.23
CA ILE A 75 -3.82 -4.51 3.00
C ILE A 75 -2.66 -4.88 2.08
N LEU A 76 -2.87 -5.75 1.09
CA LEU A 76 -1.87 -6.08 0.07
C LEU A 76 -1.42 -4.84 -0.72
N ILE A 77 -2.36 -3.99 -1.14
CA ILE A 77 -2.04 -2.72 -1.82
C ILE A 77 -1.26 -1.80 -0.88
N CYS A 78 -1.64 -1.69 0.39
CA CYS A 78 -0.90 -0.92 1.38
C CYS A 78 0.55 -1.40 1.50
N ILE A 79 0.77 -2.71 1.67
CA ILE A 79 2.11 -3.31 1.77
C ILE A 79 2.92 -3.05 0.48
N LEU A 80 2.29 -3.17 -0.69
CA LEU A 80 2.95 -2.89 -1.97
C LEU A 80 3.30 -1.39 -2.13
N SER A 81 2.45 -0.52 -1.59
CA SER A 81 2.61 0.94 -1.59
C SER A 81 3.62 1.43 -0.55
N MET A 82 4.07 0.57 0.37
CA MET A 82 5.15 0.85 1.32
C MET A 82 6.54 0.82 0.68
N LYS A 83 6.67 0.88 -0.67
CA LYS A 83 7.95 1.24 -1.27
C LYS A 83 8.36 2.64 -0.80
N HIS A 84 9.56 2.70 -0.24
CA HIS A 84 10.18 3.84 0.44
C HIS A 84 9.89 5.18 -0.25
N HIS A 85 9.06 6.02 0.36
CA HIS A 85 8.74 7.34 -0.19
C HIS A 85 9.99 8.23 -0.06
N PRO A 86 10.57 8.76 -1.14
CA PRO A 86 11.84 9.51 -1.12
C PRO A 86 11.80 10.75 -0.22
N ALA A 87 10.61 11.28 0.07
CA ALA A 87 10.46 12.38 1.04
C ALA A 87 10.82 11.99 2.49
N GLN A 88 10.78 10.70 2.86
CA GLN A 88 11.27 10.25 4.17
C GLN A 88 12.79 10.34 4.26
N ASP A 89 13.50 10.09 3.15
CA ASP A 89 14.96 10.26 3.09
C ASP A 89 15.38 11.72 3.11
N VAL A 90 14.66 12.58 2.39
CA VAL A 90 14.92 14.03 2.40
C VAL A 90 14.70 14.60 3.80
N ARG A 91 13.61 14.20 4.48
CA ARG A 91 13.35 14.63 5.86
C ARG A 91 14.41 14.13 6.84
N LYS A 92 14.89 12.89 6.72
CA LYS A 92 15.99 12.38 7.55
C LYS A 92 17.26 13.20 7.35
N LYS A 93 17.65 13.46 6.09
CA LYS A 93 18.84 14.27 5.75
C LYS A 93 18.74 15.71 6.26
N GLU A 94 17.57 16.33 6.21
CA GLU A 94 17.37 17.68 6.76
C GLU A 94 17.46 17.72 8.29
N VAL A 95 16.89 16.73 8.97
CA VAL A 95 16.97 16.61 10.43
C VAL A 95 18.41 16.37 10.88
N GLU A 96 19.13 15.47 10.20
CA GLU A 96 20.56 15.21 10.46
C GLU A 96 21.43 16.46 10.24
N LYS A 97 21.21 17.19 9.14
CA LYS A 97 21.92 18.46 8.87
C LYS A 97 21.64 19.52 9.93
N LYS A 98 20.41 19.63 10.42
CA LYS A 98 20.05 20.59 11.49
C LYS A 98 20.71 20.21 12.82
N GLN A 99 20.72 18.92 13.18
CA GLN A 99 21.37 18.43 14.39
C GLN A 99 22.89 18.63 14.36
N GLN A 100 23.56 18.37 13.24
CA GLN A 100 25.01 18.64 13.11
C GLN A 100 25.33 20.14 13.21
N LYS A 101 24.49 21.01 12.64
CA LYS A 101 24.68 22.47 12.76
C LYS A 101 24.47 22.99 14.17
N GLN A 102 23.54 22.42 14.95
CA GLN A 102 23.36 22.76 16.36
C GLN A 102 24.56 22.33 17.20
N LYS A 103 25.02 21.07 17.06
CA LYS A 103 26.20 20.57 17.79
C LYS A 103 27.47 21.39 17.50
N LYS A 104 27.68 21.81 16.24
CA LYS A 104 28.81 22.70 15.88
C LYS A 104 28.69 24.11 16.45
N LYS A 105 27.49 24.60 16.73
CA LYS A 105 27.29 25.92 17.34
C LYS A 105 27.49 25.86 18.86
N GLU A 106 27.02 24.78 19.50
CA GLU A 106 27.23 24.53 20.93
C GLU A 106 28.72 24.35 21.25
N ALA A 107 29.44 23.53 20.47
CA ALA A 107 30.88 23.32 20.66
C ALA A 107 31.74 24.60 20.43
N LYS A 108 31.26 25.54 19.61
CA LYS A 108 31.95 26.84 19.43
C LYS A 108 31.64 27.84 20.53
N ALA A 109 30.46 27.73 21.16
CA ALA A 109 30.10 28.61 22.28
C ALA A 109 30.83 28.19 23.56
N GLU A 110 31.12 26.89 23.74
CA GLU A 110 31.93 26.41 24.87
C GLU A 110 33.41 26.76 24.74
N ASP A 111 33.98 26.81 23.53
CA ASP A 111 35.41 27.13 23.27
C ASP A 111 35.75 28.63 23.38
N ASP A 112 34.76 29.53 23.23
CA ASP A 112 34.91 31.00 23.42
C ASP A 112 34.67 31.44 24.89
N SER A 113 34.40 30.49 25.80
CA SER A 113 34.05 30.75 27.21
C SER A 113 35.19 30.47 28.22
N ASP A 114 36.35 29.99 27.76
CA ASP A 114 37.61 29.81 28.53
C ASP A 114 38.66 30.87 28.13
#